data_AF-A0A3L6J9W1-F1
#
_entry.id   AF-A0A3L6J9W1-F1
#
_cell.length_a   1.000
_cell.length_b   1.000
_cell.length_c   1.000
_cell.angle_alpha   90.00
_cell.angle_beta   90.00
_cell.angle_gamma   90.00
#
_symmetry.space_group_name_H-M   'P 1'
#
loop_
_entity.id
_entity.type
_entity.pdbx_description
1 polymer ?
#
loop_
_entity_poly.entity_id
_entity_poly.type
_entity_poly.pdbx_seq_one_letter_code
_entity_poly.pdbx_strand_id
1 'polypeptide(L)'
;MSSVWTRAWEKTPKIDCGLCGYVRCACFARAALVGDCKSDLCPVLSVPEFSRQSAELESLLSRGAQGFPKPAPEMPKGGVLLTSPCKDRVDRVMAELRVYNGVKEGEPARFMVFDSTVLCDMLECLSSQFEILKCSRDLGYARADTGETSVTLLQDGRINMRRMNDIDHVKRLFAMIESAVMPSVVCNCCAMDLLSILADGAKDVEHEHTIFKAGSTVSLNVEQLSGTSSRDAMLSYGGEFFAEVVRNLDGMFDWLRLEVEKILTKAPSKAGNRPDTKSVRSMLVALAHDDQIKGRESLVYKAQAILWLIENGLRGLAQLQRELEQNSGAELNELRRLLLSASNGILPDYERNVVKSGLLLSYAQMRRVDRAMKAFGSWTTKRENQ
;
A
#
# COMPACT_ATOMS: atom_id res chain seq x y z
N MET A 1 -4.90 17.80 -16.27
CA MET A 1 -4.93 18.46 -14.95
C MET A 1 -4.82 17.38 -13.90
N SER A 2 -3.88 17.51 -12.94
CA SER A 2 -3.74 16.55 -11.84
C SER A 2 -4.91 16.69 -10.85
N SER A 3 -5.30 15.59 -10.21
CA SER A 3 -6.37 15.61 -9.21
C SER A 3 -5.97 16.45 -7.99
N VAL A 4 -6.96 16.98 -7.23
CA VAL A 4 -6.70 17.66 -5.93
C VAL A 4 -5.89 16.74 -5.01
N TRP A 5 -6.24 15.45 -5.02
CA TRP A 5 -5.57 14.39 -4.29
C TRP A 5 -4.07 14.33 -4.61
N THR A 6 -3.72 14.16 -5.89
CA THR A 6 -2.33 14.09 -6.36
C THR A 6 -1.56 15.34 -5.96
N ARG A 7 -2.17 16.52 -6.11
CA ARG A 7 -1.53 17.79 -5.72
C ARG A 7 -1.21 17.84 -4.22
N ALA A 8 -2.09 17.39 -3.34
CA ALA A 8 -1.82 17.37 -1.90
C ALA A 8 -0.71 16.37 -1.56
N TRP A 9 -0.76 15.16 -2.12
CA TRP A 9 0.29 14.15 -1.92
C TRP A 9 1.66 14.64 -2.41
N GLU A 10 1.72 15.37 -3.53
CA GLU A 10 2.95 15.98 -4.03
C GLU A 10 3.57 16.99 -3.07
N LYS A 11 2.79 17.59 -2.16
CA LYS A 11 3.26 18.51 -1.12
C LYS A 11 3.59 17.80 0.20
N THR A 12 3.61 16.48 0.22
CA THR A 12 4.11 15.72 1.36
C THR A 12 5.60 15.38 1.21
N PRO A 13 6.30 15.02 2.29
CA PRO A 13 7.71 14.62 2.22
C PRO A 13 7.97 13.31 1.46
N LYS A 14 6.93 12.47 1.24
CA LYS A 14 7.04 11.17 0.57
C LYS A 14 8.05 10.19 1.22
N ILE A 15 8.24 10.31 2.53
CA ILE A 15 9.14 9.44 3.32
C ILE A 15 8.43 8.16 3.80
N ASP A 16 7.10 8.22 3.97
CA ASP A 16 6.28 7.12 4.53
C ASP A 16 6.80 6.62 5.89
N CYS A 17 7.19 7.57 6.77
CA CYS A 17 7.79 7.27 8.06
C CYS A 17 6.78 6.92 9.16
N GLY A 18 5.49 7.23 9.02
CA GLY A 18 4.49 6.95 10.06
C GLY A 18 4.49 7.90 11.25
N LEU A 19 5.38 8.91 11.32
CA LEU A 19 5.50 9.80 12.49
C LEU A 19 4.25 10.65 12.79
N CYS A 20 3.37 10.82 11.81
CA CYS A 20 2.11 11.56 11.94
C CYS A 20 0.90 10.68 12.25
N GLY A 21 1.12 9.39 12.58
CA GLY A 21 0.05 8.40 12.77
C GLY A 21 -0.47 7.79 11.46
N TYR A 22 -0.06 8.30 10.29
CA TYR A 22 -0.40 7.70 9.00
C TYR A 22 0.77 6.93 8.41
N VAL A 23 0.52 5.65 8.12
CA VAL A 23 1.51 4.70 7.57
C VAL A 23 2.24 5.22 6.33
N ARG A 24 1.51 5.93 5.45
CA ARG A 24 2.04 6.55 4.22
C ARG A 24 1.70 8.03 4.19
N CYS A 25 2.56 8.81 3.55
CA CYS A 25 2.31 10.22 3.27
C CYS A 25 1.06 10.42 2.38
N ALA A 26 0.73 9.43 1.53
CA ALA A 26 -0.52 9.40 0.79
C ALA A 26 -1.76 9.25 1.71
N CYS A 27 -1.68 8.49 2.80
CA CYS A 27 -2.79 8.40 3.74
C CYS A 27 -2.96 9.73 4.50
N PHE A 28 -1.85 10.32 4.94
CA PHE A 28 -1.84 11.63 5.61
C PHE A 28 -2.45 12.73 4.74
N ALA A 29 -2.02 12.85 3.48
CA ALA A 29 -2.58 13.89 2.60
C ALA A 29 -4.08 13.68 2.36
N ARG A 30 -4.60 12.43 2.33
CA ARG A 30 -6.04 12.17 2.13
C ARG A 30 -6.82 12.67 3.33
N ALA A 31 -6.36 12.29 4.51
CA ALA A 31 -6.94 12.72 5.77
C ALA A 31 -6.91 14.25 5.93
N ALA A 32 -5.78 14.89 5.62
CA ALA A 32 -5.66 16.34 5.68
C ALA A 32 -6.63 17.04 4.72
N LEU A 33 -6.77 16.54 3.49
CA LEU A 33 -7.67 17.11 2.48
C LEU A 33 -9.15 17.08 2.89
N VAL A 34 -9.58 16.07 3.66
CA VAL A 34 -10.96 15.98 4.16
C VAL A 34 -11.13 16.58 5.55
N GLY A 35 -10.08 17.15 6.14
CA GLY A 35 -10.11 17.83 7.42
C GLY A 35 -10.01 16.92 8.66
N ASP A 36 -9.63 15.65 8.49
CA ASP A 36 -9.43 14.73 9.63
C ASP A 36 -8.20 15.08 10.46
N CYS A 37 -7.22 15.71 9.83
CA CYS A 37 -6.01 16.16 10.49
C CYS A 37 -5.50 17.47 9.88
N LYS A 38 -4.63 18.14 10.63
CA LYS A 38 -3.96 19.37 10.22
C LYS A 38 -2.61 19.06 9.58
N SER A 39 -2.11 19.98 8.74
CA SER A 39 -0.77 19.91 8.12
C SER A 39 0.35 19.77 9.15
N ASP A 40 0.22 20.46 10.28
CA ASP A 40 1.20 20.50 11.38
C ASP A 40 1.34 19.18 12.17
N LEU A 41 0.42 18.22 11.95
CA LEU A 41 0.52 16.87 12.50
C LEU A 41 1.74 16.13 11.95
N CYS A 42 2.21 16.48 10.74
CA CYS A 42 3.44 15.90 10.19
C CYS A 42 4.68 16.64 10.72
N PRO A 43 5.47 16.04 11.63
CA PRO A 43 6.65 16.73 12.16
C PRO A 43 7.69 17.01 11.06
N VAL A 44 7.80 16.16 10.04
CA VAL A 44 8.76 16.34 8.94
C VAL A 44 8.46 17.62 8.13
N LEU A 45 7.19 18.01 7.98
CA LEU A 45 6.83 19.27 7.30
C LEU A 45 7.29 20.52 8.05
N SER A 46 7.62 20.40 9.34
CA SER A 46 8.17 21.51 10.14
C SER A 46 9.67 21.77 9.92
N VAL A 47 10.37 20.86 9.23
CA VAL A 47 11.79 21.02 8.92
C VAL A 47 11.96 22.11 7.85
N PRO A 48 12.99 22.99 7.94
CA PRO A 48 13.18 24.08 6.98
C PRO A 48 13.20 23.66 5.51
N GLU A 49 13.74 22.48 5.20
CA GLU A 49 13.76 21.89 3.86
C GLU A 49 12.36 21.72 3.24
N PHE A 50 11.34 21.48 4.08
CA PHE A 50 9.95 21.26 3.66
C PHE A 50 9.05 22.49 3.87
N SER A 51 9.60 23.64 4.25
CA SER A 51 8.84 24.86 4.53
C SER A 51 7.94 25.29 3.36
N ARG A 52 8.45 25.21 2.13
CA ARG A 52 7.68 25.49 0.90
C ARG A 52 6.54 24.49 0.71
N GLN A 53 6.82 23.19 0.83
CA GLN A 53 5.79 22.16 0.72
C GLN A 53 4.71 22.34 1.78
N SER A 54 5.08 22.66 3.02
CA SER A 54 4.14 22.92 4.11
C SER A 54 3.21 24.09 3.79
N ALA A 55 3.77 25.23 3.38
CA ALA A 55 2.98 26.40 3.00
C ALA A 55 2.08 26.15 1.78
N GLU A 56 2.57 25.41 0.78
CA GLU A 56 1.76 25.02 -0.39
C GLU A 56 0.64 24.05 -0.03
N LEU A 57 0.89 23.11 0.89
CA LEU A 57 -0.14 22.19 1.40
C LEU A 57 -1.19 22.97 2.20
N GLU A 58 -0.80 23.83 3.13
CA GLU A 58 -1.73 24.68 3.89
C GLU A 58 -2.54 25.60 3.00
N SER A 59 -1.92 26.20 1.99
CA SER A 59 -2.61 26.99 0.99
C SER A 59 -3.59 26.15 0.17
N LEU A 60 -3.27 24.88 -0.11
CA LEU A 60 -4.19 23.99 -0.82
C LEU A 60 -5.39 23.67 0.08
N LEU A 61 -5.15 23.23 1.32
CA LEU A 61 -6.16 22.85 2.31
C LEU A 61 -7.12 24.01 2.65
N SER A 62 -6.60 25.25 2.71
CA SER A 62 -7.40 26.45 2.96
C SER A 62 -8.22 26.91 1.75
N ARG A 63 -7.75 26.66 0.52
CA ARG A 63 -8.43 27.05 -0.73
C ARG A 63 -9.44 26.00 -1.23
N GLY A 64 -9.30 24.75 -0.82
CA GLY A 64 -10.20 23.66 -1.19
C GLY A 64 -9.82 22.37 -0.45
N ALA A 65 -10.73 21.47 -0.11
CA ALA A 65 -12.07 21.31 -0.59
C ALA A 65 -12.93 20.79 0.58
N GLN A 66 -13.98 21.52 0.95
CA GLN A 66 -15.20 20.85 1.42
C GLN A 66 -15.79 20.11 0.21
N GLY A 67 -15.12 19.05 -0.22
CA GLY A 67 -15.71 18.10 -1.13
C GLY A 67 -16.83 17.46 -0.35
N PHE A 68 -18.06 17.94 -0.55
CA PHE A 68 -19.22 17.25 -0.01
C PHE A 68 -19.08 15.78 -0.44
N PRO A 69 -18.98 14.86 0.53
CA PRO A 69 -18.81 13.46 0.20
C PRO A 69 -19.94 13.07 -0.74
N LYS A 70 -19.58 12.56 -1.92
CA LYS A 70 -20.58 12.14 -2.90
C LYS A 70 -21.24 10.87 -2.37
N PRO A 71 -22.55 10.68 -2.57
CA PRO A 71 -23.17 9.42 -2.20
C PRO A 71 -22.47 8.29 -2.96
N ALA A 72 -22.24 7.19 -2.25
CA ALA A 72 -21.74 5.97 -2.85
C ALA A 72 -22.73 5.52 -3.94
N PRO A 73 -22.20 5.10 -5.09
CA PRO A 73 -22.98 4.76 -6.27
C PRO A 73 -23.82 3.49 -6.04
N GLU A 74 -24.83 3.29 -6.90
CA GLU A 74 -25.58 2.04 -6.93
C GLU A 74 -24.68 0.83 -7.16
N MET A 75 -24.99 -0.27 -6.46
CA MET A 75 -24.24 -1.52 -6.54
C MET A 75 -24.98 -2.55 -7.43
N PRO A 76 -24.69 -2.65 -8.73
CA PRO A 76 -25.25 -3.71 -9.56
C PRO A 76 -24.98 -5.09 -8.94
N LYS A 77 -25.96 -5.99 -8.98
CA LYS A 77 -25.82 -7.36 -8.46
C LYS A 77 -24.63 -8.06 -9.12
N GLY A 78 -23.66 -8.51 -8.32
CA GLY A 78 -22.42 -9.12 -8.79
C GLY A 78 -21.39 -8.13 -9.36
N GLY A 79 -21.62 -6.83 -9.24
CA GLY A 79 -20.69 -5.78 -9.68
C GLY A 79 -20.58 -5.61 -11.18
N VAL A 80 -21.47 -6.20 -11.98
CA VAL A 80 -21.39 -6.21 -13.45
C VAL A 80 -22.66 -5.65 -14.08
N LEU A 81 -22.51 -4.61 -14.91
CA LEU A 81 -23.52 -4.13 -15.84
C LEU A 81 -23.11 -4.53 -17.26
N LEU A 82 -23.81 -5.52 -17.81
CA LEU A 82 -23.60 -5.97 -19.19
C LEU A 82 -24.42 -5.10 -20.15
N THR A 83 -23.78 -4.61 -21.20
CA THR A 83 -24.44 -3.89 -22.28
C THR A 83 -24.09 -4.56 -23.61
N SER A 84 -25.10 -4.79 -24.44
CA SER A 84 -24.87 -5.23 -25.82
C SER A 84 -24.31 -4.05 -26.62
N PRO A 85 -23.23 -4.23 -27.41
CA PRO A 85 -22.69 -3.16 -28.24
C PRO A 85 -23.73 -2.70 -29.29
N CYS A 86 -23.68 -1.42 -29.64
CA CYS A 86 -24.48 -0.88 -30.75
C CYS A 86 -24.10 -1.62 -32.05
N LYS A 87 -25.11 -2.22 -32.72
CA LYS A 87 -25.24 -2.79 -34.09
C LYS A 87 -24.04 -3.42 -34.84
N ASP A 88 -22.79 -3.00 -34.63
CA ASP A 88 -21.67 -3.30 -35.52
C ASP A 88 -20.99 -4.65 -35.25
N ARG A 89 -21.16 -5.25 -34.06
CA ARG A 89 -20.69 -6.62 -33.72
C ARG A 89 -21.58 -7.29 -32.67
N VAL A 90 -22.60 -8.01 -33.13
CA VAL A 90 -23.63 -8.68 -32.28
C VAL A 90 -23.03 -9.79 -31.39
N ASP A 91 -21.85 -10.30 -31.73
CA ASP A 91 -21.13 -11.38 -31.06
C ASP A 91 -20.24 -10.92 -29.89
N ARG A 92 -20.09 -9.61 -29.67
CA ARG A 92 -19.21 -9.07 -28.62
C ARG A 92 -19.99 -8.55 -27.42
N VAL A 93 -19.33 -8.50 -26.27
CA VAL A 93 -19.90 -7.98 -25.02
C VAL A 93 -19.17 -6.69 -24.59
N MET A 94 -19.93 -5.73 -24.08
CA MET A 94 -19.40 -4.63 -23.28
C MET A 94 -19.83 -4.83 -21.83
N ALA A 95 -18.93 -4.55 -20.90
CA ALA A 95 -19.20 -4.67 -19.48
C ALA A 95 -18.67 -3.44 -18.75
N GLU A 96 -19.50 -2.84 -17.92
CA GLU A 96 -19.08 -1.90 -16.89
C GLU A 96 -19.11 -2.65 -15.56
N LEU A 97 -17.96 -2.71 -14.90
CA LEU A 97 -17.80 -3.36 -13.61
C LEU A 97 -17.30 -2.35 -12.58
N ARG A 98 -17.45 -2.67 -11.31
CA ARG A 98 -17.02 -1.77 -10.25
C ARG A 98 -16.49 -2.52 -9.05
N VAL A 99 -15.36 -2.05 -8.52
CA VAL A 99 -14.82 -2.42 -7.20
C VAL A 99 -15.29 -1.39 -6.17
N TYR A 100 -15.71 -1.87 -5.01
CA TYR A 100 -16.23 -1.04 -3.93
C TYR A 100 -15.26 -1.00 -2.76
N ASN A 101 -15.26 0.10 -2.00
CA ASN A 101 -14.49 0.23 -0.76
C ASN A 101 -15.30 -0.09 0.51
N GLY A 102 -16.46 -0.75 0.35
CA GLY A 102 -17.33 -1.21 1.43
C GLY A 102 -18.24 -0.14 2.06
N VAL A 103 -18.32 1.05 1.46
CA VAL A 103 -19.36 2.06 1.77
C VAL A 103 -20.69 1.61 1.16
N LYS A 104 -21.78 1.66 1.92
CA LYS A 104 -23.09 1.23 1.40
C LYS A 104 -23.61 2.24 0.38
N GLU A 105 -24.39 1.76 -0.57
CA GLU A 105 -25.10 2.60 -1.54
C GLU A 105 -25.81 3.79 -0.88
N GLY A 106 -25.64 4.98 -1.45
CA GLY A 106 -26.21 6.23 -0.93
C GLY A 106 -25.45 6.84 0.26
N GLU A 107 -24.61 6.09 0.98
CA GLU A 107 -23.82 6.63 2.09
C GLU A 107 -22.68 7.54 1.58
N PRO A 108 -22.23 8.52 2.37
CA PRO A 108 -21.22 9.47 1.90
C PRO A 108 -19.84 8.81 1.69
N ALA A 109 -19.37 8.81 0.44
CA ALA A 109 -18.01 8.43 0.06
C ALA A 109 -17.07 9.64 0.16
N ARG A 110 -16.17 9.59 1.14
CA ARG A 110 -15.20 10.65 1.48
C ARG A 110 -13.95 10.58 0.62
N PHE A 111 -13.60 9.39 0.15
CA PHE A 111 -12.42 9.15 -0.67
C PHE A 111 -12.79 8.42 -1.96
N MET A 112 -11.91 8.54 -2.97
CA MET A 112 -11.94 7.67 -4.14
C MET A 112 -11.63 6.23 -3.71
N VAL A 113 -12.08 5.24 -4.50
CA VAL A 113 -11.92 3.83 -4.16
C VAL A 113 -10.45 3.43 -4.09
N PHE A 114 -9.61 3.90 -5.02
CA PHE A 114 -8.22 3.46 -5.12
C PHE A 114 -7.18 4.54 -4.78
N ASP A 115 -6.10 4.14 -4.10
CA ASP A 115 -4.82 4.83 -4.08
C ASP A 115 -4.12 4.62 -5.43
N SER A 116 -3.94 5.69 -6.20
CA SER A 116 -3.41 5.58 -7.56
C SER A 116 -1.97 5.07 -7.66
N THR A 117 -1.17 5.23 -6.61
CA THR A 117 0.21 4.72 -6.59
C THR A 117 0.20 3.21 -6.39
N VAL A 118 -0.52 2.72 -5.38
CA VAL A 118 -0.64 1.27 -5.13
C VAL A 118 -1.35 0.60 -6.29
N LEU A 119 -2.39 1.22 -6.85
CA LEU A 119 -3.10 0.72 -8.03
C LEU A 119 -2.14 0.45 -9.20
N CYS A 120 -1.30 1.43 -9.55
CA CYS A 120 -0.35 1.25 -10.64
C CYS A 120 0.72 0.20 -10.33
N ASP A 121 1.21 0.16 -9.09
CA ASP A 121 2.20 -0.84 -8.67
C ASP A 121 1.63 -2.27 -8.75
N MET A 122 0.35 -2.46 -8.44
CA MET A 122 -0.33 -3.75 -8.55
C MET A 122 -0.62 -4.13 -9.99
N LEU A 123 -1.11 -3.18 -10.80
CA LEU A 123 -1.40 -3.45 -12.21
C LEU A 123 -0.14 -3.82 -12.99
N GLU A 124 1.00 -3.19 -12.71
CA GLU A 124 2.27 -3.51 -13.38
C GLU A 124 2.65 -5.00 -13.29
N CYS A 125 2.27 -5.67 -12.19
CA CYS A 125 2.44 -7.11 -12.02
C CYS A 125 1.60 -7.97 -12.99
N LEU A 126 0.57 -7.40 -13.61
CA LEU A 126 -0.24 -8.02 -14.66
C LEU A 126 0.26 -7.70 -16.07
N SER A 127 1.41 -7.03 -16.22
CA SER A 127 1.91 -6.60 -17.54
C SER A 127 2.11 -7.74 -18.53
N SER A 128 2.37 -8.97 -18.08
CA SER A 128 2.48 -10.15 -18.95
C SER A 128 1.14 -10.66 -19.48
N GLN A 129 0.01 -10.23 -18.90
CA GLN A 129 -1.34 -10.63 -19.30
C GLN A 129 -1.93 -9.72 -20.40
N PHE A 130 -1.26 -8.61 -20.71
CA PHE A 130 -1.73 -7.61 -21.66
C PHE A 130 -0.62 -7.24 -22.64
N GLU A 131 -0.99 -6.99 -23.90
CA GLU A 131 -0.05 -6.50 -24.91
C GLU A 131 0.38 -5.06 -24.60
N ILE A 132 -0.56 -4.27 -24.07
CA ILE A 132 -0.31 -2.90 -23.65
C ILE A 132 -0.92 -2.73 -22.26
N LEU A 133 -0.12 -2.33 -21.29
CA LEU A 133 -0.60 -1.89 -19.99
C LEU A 133 0.04 -0.55 -19.63
N LYS A 134 -0.80 0.46 -19.42
CA LYS A 134 -0.37 1.81 -19.00
C LYS A 134 -1.18 2.25 -17.80
N CYS A 135 -0.52 2.72 -16.75
CA CYS A 135 -1.16 3.28 -15.57
C CYS A 135 -0.57 4.65 -15.24
N SER A 136 -1.44 5.64 -15.02
CA SER A 136 -1.08 7.00 -14.63
C SER A 136 -1.37 7.19 -13.15
N ARG A 137 -0.32 7.33 -12.35
CA ARG A 137 -0.43 7.65 -10.92
C ARG A 137 -1.09 9.02 -10.68
N ASP A 138 -0.89 9.97 -11.59
CA ASP A 138 -1.40 11.33 -11.43
C ASP A 138 -2.89 11.47 -11.75
N LEU A 139 -3.35 10.72 -12.75
CA LEU A 139 -4.74 10.72 -13.20
C LEU A 139 -5.60 9.66 -12.48
N GLY A 140 -4.98 8.67 -11.82
CA GLY A 140 -5.71 7.52 -11.27
C GLY A 140 -6.44 6.75 -12.38
N TYR A 141 -5.76 6.57 -13.51
CA TYR A 141 -6.31 5.96 -14.72
C TYR A 141 -5.37 4.87 -15.21
N ALA A 142 -5.92 3.71 -15.57
CA ALA A 142 -5.18 2.67 -16.26
C ALA A 142 -5.91 2.20 -17.52
N ARG A 143 -5.13 1.77 -18.50
CA ARG A 143 -5.59 1.16 -19.74
C ARG A 143 -4.79 -0.10 -20.01
N ALA A 144 -5.50 -1.18 -20.28
CA ALA A 144 -4.94 -2.47 -20.65
C ALA A 144 -5.58 -2.96 -21.95
N ASP A 145 -4.80 -3.32 -22.95
CA ASP A 145 -5.29 -3.84 -24.23
C ASP A 145 -4.70 -5.23 -24.51
N THR A 146 -5.50 -6.13 -25.08
CA THR A 146 -5.08 -7.48 -25.52
C THR A 146 -5.90 -7.91 -26.74
N GLY A 147 -5.26 -8.05 -27.90
CA GLY A 147 -5.96 -8.25 -29.17
C GLY A 147 -6.98 -7.15 -29.47
N GLU A 148 -8.26 -7.51 -29.68
CA GLU A 148 -9.35 -6.54 -29.88
C GLU A 148 -9.95 -6.02 -28.56
N THR A 149 -9.60 -6.60 -27.41
CA THR A 149 -10.16 -6.26 -26.10
C THR A 149 -9.46 -5.04 -25.52
N SER A 150 -10.25 -4.13 -24.94
CA SER A 150 -9.75 -2.96 -24.21
C SER A 150 -10.41 -2.86 -22.84
N VAL A 151 -9.57 -2.71 -21.82
CA VAL A 151 -9.96 -2.53 -20.42
C VAL A 151 -9.48 -1.17 -19.94
N THR A 152 -10.36 -0.44 -19.26
CA THR A 152 -10.01 0.83 -18.62
C THR A 152 -10.39 0.79 -17.15
N LEU A 153 -9.47 1.21 -16.28
CA LEU A 153 -9.66 1.30 -14.83
C LEU A 153 -9.61 2.76 -14.39
N LEU A 154 -10.55 3.14 -13.55
CA LEU A 154 -10.67 4.47 -12.96
C LEU A 154 -10.49 4.43 -11.45
N GLN A 155 -9.94 5.51 -10.89
CA GLN A 155 -9.69 5.65 -9.44
C GLN A 155 -10.98 5.51 -8.59
N ASP A 156 -12.14 5.75 -9.17
CA ASP A 156 -13.45 5.65 -8.51
C ASP A 156 -14.03 4.22 -8.49
N GLY A 157 -13.21 3.22 -8.81
CA GLY A 157 -13.56 1.81 -8.78
C GLY A 157 -14.10 1.25 -10.09
N ARG A 158 -14.42 2.10 -11.08
CA ARG A 158 -15.01 1.64 -12.35
C ARG A 158 -13.99 0.94 -13.26
N ILE A 159 -14.44 -0.15 -13.87
CA ILE A 159 -13.71 -0.98 -14.81
C ILE A 159 -14.58 -1.14 -16.05
N ASN A 160 -14.19 -0.53 -17.18
CA ASN A 160 -14.93 -0.70 -18.43
C ASN A 160 -14.17 -1.66 -19.33
N MET A 161 -14.84 -2.73 -19.73
CA MET A 161 -14.35 -3.72 -20.68
C MET A 161 -15.12 -3.60 -22.00
N ARG A 162 -14.40 -3.53 -23.10
CA ARG A 162 -14.97 -3.38 -24.45
C ARG A 162 -14.49 -4.51 -25.35
N ARG A 163 -15.38 -4.95 -26.25
CA ARG A 163 -15.12 -5.96 -27.30
C ARG A 163 -14.72 -7.31 -26.72
N MET A 164 -15.40 -7.71 -25.64
CA MET A 164 -15.16 -8.98 -24.96
C MET A 164 -15.77 -10.13 -25.77
N ASN A 165 -15.10 -11.29 -25.75
CA ASN A 165 -15.56 -12.50 -26.46
C ASN A 165 -16.90 -13.00 -25.91
N ASP A 166 -17.00 -13.14 -24.59
CA ASP A 166 -18.15 -13.71 -23.90
C ASP A 166 -18.17 -13.24 -22.43
N ILE A 167 -19.26 -13.57 -21.72
CA ILE A 167 -19.50 -13.17 -20.34
C ILE A 167 -18.54 -13.87 -19.36
N ASP A 168 -18.13 -15.11 -19.62
CA ASP A 168 -17.24 -15.84 -18.72
C ASP A 168 -15.82 -15.30 -18.78
N HIS A 169 -15.38 -14.85 -19.95
CA HIS A 169 -14.13 -14.12 -20.12
C HIS A 169 -14.16 -12.79 -19.34
N VAL A 170 -15.26 -12.04 -19.39
CA VAL A 170 -15.45 -10.83 -18.56
C VAL A 170 -15.26 -11.14 -17.08
N LYS A 171 -15.96 -12.16 -16.58
CA LYS A 171 -15.91 -12.53 -15.15
C LYS A 171 -14.51 -12.95 -14.71
N ARG A 172 -13.81 -13.79 -15.49
CA ARG A 172 -12.44 -14.22 -15.18
C ARG A 172 -11.47 -13.05 -15.16
N LEU A 173 -11.52 -12.20 -16.19
CA LEU A 173 -10.65 -11.03 -16.29
C LEU A 173 -10.90 -10.03 -15.15
N PHE A 174 -12.17 -9.83 -14.79
CA PHE A 174 -12.54 -8.95 -13.69
C PHE A 174 -12.07 -9.49 -12.35
N ALA A 175 -12.28 -10.77 -12.04
CA ALA A 175 -11.81 -11.37 -10.81
C ALA A 175 -10.28 -11.25 -10.67
N MET A 176 -9.53 -11.50 -11.74
CA MET A 176 -8.08 -11.31 -11.76
C MET A 176 -7.68 -9.85 -11.46
N ILE A 177 -8.29 -8.89 -12.15
CA ILE A 177 -7.98 -7.47 -11.96
C ILE A 177 -8.38 -7.03 -10.55
N GLU A 178 -9.58 -7.38 -10.08
CA GLU A 178 -10.07 -7.04 -8.76
C GLU A 178 -9.12 -7.57 -7.68
N SER A 179 -8.82 -8.86 -7.68
CA SER A 179 -7.87 -9.49 -6.76
C SER A 179 -6.51 -8.79 -6.74
N ALA A 180 -6.02 -8.37 -7.91
CA ALA A 180 -4.76 -7.65 -8.01
C ALA A 180 -4.83 -6.24 -7.40
N VAL A 181 -5.93 -5.51 -7.60
CA VAL A 181 -6.05 -4.10 -7.17
C VAL A 181 -6.63 -3.90 -5.77
N MET A 182 -7.18 -4.93 -5.13
CA MET A 182 -7.66 -4.89 -3.73
C MET A 182 -6.70 -4.22 -2.74
N PRO A 183 -5.36 -4.46 -2.78
CA PRO A 183 -4.37 -3.74 -1.97
C PRO A 183 -4.46 -2.21 -2.02
N SER A 184 -4.93 -1.66 -3.14
CA SER A 184 -5.04 -0.22 -3.38
C SER A 184 -6.34 0.41 -2.88
N VAL A 185 -7.32 -0.39 -2.45
CA VAL A 185 -8.60 0.13 -1.96
C VAL A 185 -8.36 1.02 -0.74
N VAL A 186 -9.08 2.14 -0.62
CA VAL A 186 -8.95 3.13 0.45
C VAL A 186 -10.14 3.03 1.42
N CYS A 187 -9.87 2.91 2.73
CA CYS A 187 -10.92 2.93 3.74
C CYS A 187 -11.59 4.30 3.79
N ASN A 188 -12.93 4.32 3.75
CA ASN A 188 -13.73 5.51 3.96
C ASN A 188 -13.63 6.07 5.39
N CYS A 189 -13.14 5.26 6.33
CA CYS A 189 -13.02 5.60 7.74
C CYS A 189 -11.79 6.46 8.06
N CYS A 190 -10.60 6.03 7.61
CA CYS A 190 -9.31 6.52 8.09
C CYS A 190 -8.36 6.98 6.97
N ALA A 191 -8.82 7.04 5.72
CA ALA A 191 -8.00 7.38 4.56
C ALA A 191 -6.83 6.43 4.25
N MET A 192 -6.69 5.32 4.97
CA MET A 192 -5.63 4.34 4.72
C MET A 192 -6.03 3.34 3.63
N ASP A 193 -5.09 2.99 2.76
CA ASP A 193 -5.26 1.85 1.85
C ASP A 193 -5.15 0.51 2.59
N LEU A 194 -5.58 -0.60 1.95
CA LEU A 194 -5.55 -1.93 2.57
C LEU A 194 -4.15 -2.30 3.07
N LEU A 195 -3.12 -2.10 2.25
CA LEU A 195 -1.74 -2.40 2.66
C LEU A 195 -1.33 -1.60 3.89
N SER A 196 -1.70 -0.32 3.95
CA SER A 196 -1.42 0.54 5.09
C SER A 196 -2.12 0.06 6.37
N ILE A 197 -3.38 -0.34 6.29
CA ILE A 197 -4.14 -0.88 7.45
C ILE A 197 -3.48 -2.17 7.97
N LEU A 198 -3.10 -3.07 7.05
CA LEU A 198 -2.43 -4.31 7.42
C LEU A 198 -1.01 -4.08 7.95
N ALA A 199 -0.31 -3.07 7.44
CA ALA A 199 1.04 -2.71 7.85
C ALA A 199 1.10 -1.95 9.19
N ASP A 200 -0.01 -1.38 9.67
CA ASP A 200 -0.08 -0.77 11.01
C ASP A 200 -0.31 -1.79 12.14
N GLY A 201 -0.34 -3.08 11.78
CA GLY A 201 -0.55 -4.17 12.72
C GLY A 201 -2.00 -4.31 13.16
N ALA A 202 -2.94 -3.73 12.42
CA ALA A 202 -4.37 -3.97 12.57
C ALA A 202 -4.85 -3.82 14.03
N LYS A 203 -4.24 -2.89 14.80
CA LYS A 203 -4.55 -2.65 16.22
C LYS A 203 -6.01 -2.26 16.48
N ASP A 204 -6.75 -2.00 15.39
CA ASP A 204 -8.14 -1.59 15.35
C ASP A 204 -8.94 -2.42 14.33
N VAL A 205 -8.67 -3.71 14.12
CA VAL A 205 -9.61 -4.57 13.32
C VAL A 205 -11.00 -4.63 13.98
N GLU A 206 -11.08 -4.32 15.28
CA GLU A 206 -12.34 -4.11 16.00
C GLU A 206 -13.07 -2.82 15.58
N HIS A 207 -12.37 -1.80 15.08
CA HIS A 207 -13.02 -0.70 14.37
C HIS A 207 -13.54 -1.22 13.03
N GLU A 208 -14.79 -0.91 12.70
CA GLU A 208 -15.42 -1.25 11.43
C GLU A 208 -14.78 -0.50 10.24
N HIS A 209 -13.54 -0.85 9.87
CA HIS A 209 -12.94 -0.36 8.64
C HIS A 209 -13.80 -0.83 7.47
N THR A 210 -14.43 0.13 6.79
CA THR A 210 -15.25 -0.12 5.57
C THR A 210 -14.53 -1.01 4.56
N ILE A 211 -13.19 -0.92 4.49
CA ILE A 211 -12.39 -1.72 3.57
C ILE A 211 -12.52 -3.23 3.78
N PHE A 212 -12.86 -3.73 4.98
CA PHE A 212 -13.07 -5.16 5.19
C PHE A 212 -14.35 -5.68 4.54
N LYS A 213 -15.24 -4.78 4.13
CA LYS A 213 -16.45 -5.05 3.32
C LYS A 213 -16.22 -4.65 1.84
N ALA A 214 -14.98 -4.36 1.45
CA ALA A 214 -14.62 -3.99 0.08
C ALA A 214 -14.56 -5.19 -0.86
N GLY A 215 -14.52 -4.89 -2.15
CA GLY A 215 -14.57 -5.87 -3.22
C GLY A 215 -16.00 -6.12 -3.71
N SER A 216 -16.10 -6.92 -4.76
CA SER A 216 -17.33 -7.24 -5.49
C SER A 216 -17.44 -8.73 -5.67
N THR A 217 -16.33 -9.37 -6.06
CA THR A 217 -16.16 -10.83 -6.12
C THR A 217 -15.15 -11.33 -5.11
N VAL A 218 -14.20 -10.49 -4.69
CA VAL A 218 -13.27 -10.78 -3.58
C VAL A 218 -13.93 -10.46 -2.24
N SER A 219 -13.81 -11.37 -1.28
CA SER A 219 -14.21 -11.15 0.11
C SER A 219 -12.99 -11.24 1.02
N LEU A 220 -12.82 -10.26 1.90
CA LEU A 220 -11.76 -10.30 2.90
C LEU A 220 -12.21 -11.14 4.10
N ASN A 221 -11.35 -12.07 4.53
CA ASN A 221 -11.56 -12.88 5.71
C ASN A 221 -10.99 -12.15 6.92
N VAL A 222 -11.87 -11.54 7.72
CA VAL A 222 -11.47 -10.71 8.87
C VAL A 222 -10.70 -11.50 9.92
N GLU A 223 -11.00 -12.79 10.13
CA GLU A 223 -10.26 -13.65 11.07
C GLU A 223 -8.81 -13.86 10.61
N GLN A 224 -8.63 -14.10 9.30
CA GLN A 224 -7.30 -14.17 8.71
C GLN A 224 -6.58 -12.82 8.77
N LEU A 225 -7.30 -11.69 8.79
CA LEU A 225 -6.72 -10.35 8.88
C LEU A 225 -6.40 -9.91 10.31
N SER A 226 -7.19 -10.31 11.31
CA SER A 226 -6.97 -10.00 12.73
C SER A 226 -5.89 -10.86 13.38
N GLY A 227 -5.65 -12.07 12.85
CA GLY A 227 -4.61 -12.96 13.36
C GLY A 227 -3.19 -12.39 13.26
N THR A 228 -2.25 -12.94 14.04
CA THR A 228 -0.83 -12.59 13.93
C THR A 228 -0.31 -12.87 12.52
N SER A 229 0.42 -11.93 11.93
CA SER A 229 1.09 -12.10 10.65
C SER A 229 2.37 -12.95 10.80
N SER A 230 2.32 -14.06 11.53
CA SER A 230 3.48 -14.93 11.75
C SER A 230 3.68 -15.89 10.58
N ARG A 231 4.93 -16.31 10.38
CA ARG A 231 5.31 -17.35 9.43
C ARG A 231 4.47 -18.62 9.61
N ASP A 232 4.32 -19.08 10.85
CA ASP A 232 3.60 -20.31 11.17
C ASP A 232 2.10 -20.18 10.88
N ALA A 233 1.50 -19.02 11.14
CA ALA A 233 0.10 -18.77 10.78
C ALA A 233 -0.08 -18.81 9.25
N MET A 234 0.82 -18.17 8.51
CA MET A 234 0.75 -18.16 7.04
C MET A 234 0.88 -19.57 6.44
N LEU A 235 1.77 -20.40 6.98
CA LEU A 235 1.89 -21.81 6.58
C LEU A 235 0.67 -22.63 7.00
N SER A 236 0.15 -22.42 8.21
CA SER A 236 -0.99 -23.16 8.74
C SER A 236 -2.27 -22.90 7.95
N TYR A 237 -2.57 -21.64 7.61
CA TYR A 237 -3.75 -21.30 6.82
C TYR A 237 -3.52 -21.50 5.31
N GLY A 238 -2.30 -21.25 4.84
CA GLY A 238 -1.94 -21.24 3.42
C GLY A 238 -1.59 -22.62 2.85
N GLY A 239 -1.06 -23.54 3.66
CA GLY A 239 -0.50 -24.80 3.20
C GLY A 239 0.76 -24.62 2.36
N GLU A 240 1.02 -25.57 1.45
CA GLU A 240 2.24 -25.60 0.63
C GLU A 240 2.37 -24.40 -0.31
N PHE A 241 1.25 -23.81 -0.76
CA PHE A 241 1.23 -22.63 -1.64
C PHE A 241 1.94 -21.42 -1.05
N PHE A 242 1.95 -21.30 0.28
CA PHE A 242 2.61 -20.20 0.97
C PHE A 242 4.05 -20.51 1.39
N ALA A 243 4.55 -21.73 1.17
CA ALA A 243 5.93 -22.08 1.50
C ALA A 243 6.94 -21.26 0.69
N GLU A 244 6.65 -20.98 -0.59
CA GLU A 244 7.48 -20.11 -1.42
C GLU A 244 7.37 -18.64 -0.97
N VAL A 245 6.16 -18.16 -0.67
CA VAL A 245 5.95 -16.80 -0.15
C VAL A 245 6.76 -16.58 1.13
N VAL A 246 6.65 -17.51 2.08
CA VAL A 246 7.39 -17.47 3.35
C VAL A 246 8.90 -17.43 3.11
N ARG A 247 9.42 -18.29 2.23
CA ARG A 247 10.85 -18.33 1.91
C ARG A 247 11.35 -17.02 1.31
N ASN A 248 10.57 -16.41 0.43
CA ASN A 248 10.89 -15.12 -0.16
C ASN A 248 10.88 -14.00 0.88
N LEU A 249 9.87 -13.96 1.77
CA LEU A 249 9.82 -12.97 2.85
C LEU A 249 10.95 -13.15 3.86
N ASP A 250 11.28 -14.39 4.23
CA ASP A 250 12.44 -14.70 5.07
C ASP A 250 13.74 -14.15 4.45
N GLY A 251 13.98 -14.44 3.17
CA GLY A 251 15.14 -13.92 2.45
C GLY A 251 15.18 -12.39 2.35
N MET A 252 14.02 -11.74 2.23
CA MET A 252 13.90 -10.28 2.23
C MET A 252 14.24 -9.68 3.61
N PHE A 253 13.81 -10.32 4.70
CA PHE A 253 14.15 -9.89 6.05
C PHE A 253 15.62 -10.13 6.39
N ASP A 254 16.19 -11.28 6.00
CA ASP A 254 17.61 -11.56 6.16
C ASP A 254 18.47 -10.51 5.44
N TRP A 255 18.06 -10.11 4.23
CA TRP A 255 18.70 -9.03 3.50
C TRP A 255 18.61 -7.68 4.25
N LEU A 256 17.42 -7.32 4.75
CA LEU A 256 17.24 -6.10 5.55
C LEU A 256 18.17 -6.09 6.77
N ARG A 257 18.24 -7.20 7.53
CA ARG A 257 19.12 -7.33 8.70
C ARG A 257 20.59 -7.20 8.34
N LEU A 258 21.00 -7.83 7.24
CA LEU A 258 22.37 -7.74 6.74
C LEU A 258 22.73 -6.29 6.40
N GLU A 259 21.85 -5.54 5.74
CA GLU A 259 22.09 -4.13 5.42
C GLU A 259 22.18 -3.24 6.67
N VAL A 260 21.35 -3.50 7.68
CA VAL A 260 21.48 -2.84 8.99
C VAL A 260 22.83 -3.12 9.62
N GLU A 261 23.23 -4.39 9.69
CA GLU A 261 24.49 -4.83 10.31
C GLU A 261 25.70 -4.20 9.60
N LYS A 262 25.69 -4.15 8.27
CA LYS A 262 26.73 -3.48 7.47
C LYS A 262 26.89 -2.02 7.88
N ILE A 263 25.79 -1.27 8.01
CA ILE A 263 25.83 0.15 8.40
C ILE A 263 26.36 0.31 9.84
N LEU A 264 25.92 -0.53 10.77
CA LEU A 264 26.34 -0.46 12.18
C LEU A 264 27.82 -0.82 12.38
N THR A 265 28.30 -1.85 11.69
CA THR A 265 29.66 -2.38 11.84
C THR A 265 30.69 -1.75 10.88
N LYS A 266 30.23 -0.96 9.89
CA LYS A 266 31.01 -0.53 8.72
C LYS A 266 31.61 -1.69 7.93
N ALA A 267 31.00 -2.87 7.97
CA ALA A 267 31.47 -3.99 7.17
C ALA A 267 31.44 -3.63 5.67
N PRO A 268 32.45 -4.04 4.89
CA PRO A 268 32.47 -3.78 3.46
C PRO A 268 31.24 -4.41 2.79
N SER A 269 30.71 -3.72 1.78
CA SER A 269 29.59 -4.26 1.00
C SER A 269 30.04 -5.52 0.26
N LYS A 270 29.66 -6.69 0.78
CA LYS A 270 29.71 -7.92 -0.01
C LYS A 270 28.58 -7.84 -1.04
N ALA A 271 28.93 -8.06 -2.30
CA ALA A 271 27.99 -8.21 -3.39
C ALA A 271 27.18 -9.51 -3.19
N GLY A 272 26.16 -9.44 -2.34
CA GLY A 272 25.09 -10.43 -2.33
C GLY A 272 24.05 -10.04 -3.38
N ASN A 273 23.41 -11.03 -3.99
CA ASN A 273 22.28 -10.78 -4.88
C ASN A 273 21.14 -10.21 -4.06
N ARG A 274 20.88 -8.91 -4.22
CA ARG A 274 19.70 -8.26 -3.64
C ARG A 274 18.45 -9.01 -4.13
N PRO A 275 17.58 -9.47 -3.23
CA PRO A 275 16.34 -10.11 -3.65
C PRO A 275 15.47 -9.16 -4.50
N ASP A 276 14.87 -9.69 -5.57
CA ASP A 276 14.02 -8.91 -6.48
C ASP A 276 12.61 -8.74 -5.89
N THR A 277 12.34 -7.58 -5.29
CA THR A 277 11.04 -7.32 -4.67
C THR A 277 9.91 -7.19 -5.70
N LYS A 278 10.22 -6.85 -6.96
CA LYS A 278 9.23 -6.82 -8.06
C LYS A 278 8.78 -8.23 -8.41
N SER A 279 9.72 -9.18 -8.46
CA SER A 279 9.41 -10.59 -8.68
C SER A 279 8.51 -11.14 -7.56
N VAL A 280 8.86 -10.89 -6.29
CA VAL A 280 8.03 -11.35 -5.15
C VAL A 280 6.65 -10.71 -5.16
N ARG A 281 6.54 -9.41 -5.46
CA ARG A 281 5.23 -8.74 -5.61
C ARG A 281 4.40 -9.37 -6.73
N SER A 282 5.01 -9.64 -7.88
CA SER A 282 4.31 -10.22 -9.03
C SER A 282 3.84 -11.65 -8.74
N MET A 283 4.63 -12.44 -8.02
CA MET A 283 4.23 -13.74 -7.49
C MET A 283 3.01 -13.61 -6.55
N LEU A 284 3.02 -12.65 -5.63
CA LEU A 284 1.89 -12.41 -4.73
C LEU A 284 0.62 -11.97 -5.48
N VAL A 285 0.74 -11.10 -6.48
CA VAL A 285 -0.39 -10.69 -7.32
C VAL A 285 -0.94 -11.87 -8.14
N ALA A 286 -0.05 -12.74 -8.65
CA ALA A 286 -0.45 -13.98 -9.31
C ALA A 286 -1.21 -14.91 -8.36
N LEU A 287 -0.67 -15.12 -7.17
CA LEU A 287 -1.30 -15.95 -6.15
C LEU A 287 -2.68 -15.40 -5.73
N ALA A 288 -2.86 -14.08 -5.63
CA ALA A 288 -4.12 -13.45 -5.20
C ALA A 288 -5.35 -13.81 -6.06
N HIS A 289 -5.14 -14.28 -7.29
CA HIS A 289 -6.22 -14.70 -8.19
C HIS A 289 -6.12 -16.17 -8.61
N ASP A 290 -5.30 -16.97 -7.91
CA ASP A 290 -5.23 -18.40 -8.11
C ASP A 290 -6.44 -19.09 -7.45
N ASP A 291 -7.15 -19.91 -8.21
CA ASP A 291 -8.33 -20.65 -7.75
C ASP A 291 -8.02 -21.55 -6.54
N GLN A 292 -6.78 -22.01 -6.38
CA GLN A 292 -6.37 -22.89 -5.28
C GLN A 292 -6.33 -22.18 -3.93
N ILE A 293 -6.24 -20.85 -3.89
CA ILE A 293 -6.22 -20.08 -2.65
C ILE A 293 -7.50 -19.25 -2.44
N LYS A 294 -8.57 -19.54 -3.19
CA LYS A 294 -9.86 -18.87 -3.03
C LYS A 294 -10.35 -18.89 -1.57
N GLY A 295 -10.74 -17.73 -1.06
CA GLY A 295 -11.10 -17.53 0.36
C GLY A 295 -9.90 -17.34 1.31
N ARG A 296 -8.67 -17.31 0.78
CA ARG A 296 -7.41 -17.08 1.50
C ARG A 296 -6.61 -15.90 0.94
N GLU A 297 -7.24 -15.07 0.11
CA GLU A 297 -6.66 -13.87 -0.52
C GLU A 297 -6.14 -12.88 0.54
N SER A 298 -6.80 -12.85 1.70
CA SER A 298 -6.41 -12.02 2.85
C SER A 298 -4.99 -12.31 3.35
N LEU A 299 -4.52 -13.56 3.28
CA LEU A 299 -3.14 -13.92 3.62
C LEU A 299 -2.15 -13.35 2.59
N VAL A 300 -2.53 -13.31 1.31
CA VAL A 300 -1.71 -12.72 0.25
C VAL A 300 -1.56 -11.23 0.48
N TYR A 301 -2.64 -10.53 0.82
CA TYR A 301 -2.59 -9.09 1.11
C TYR A 301 -1.76 -8.77 2.35
N LYS A 302 -1.77 -9.65 3.37
CA LYS A 302 -0.84 -9.56 4.51
C LYS A 302 0.62 -9.72 4.08
N ALA A 303 0.92 -10.72 3.25
CA ALA A 303 2.27 -10.91 2.70
C ALA A 303 2.73 -9.68 1.90
N GLN A 304 1.84 -9.06 1.11
CA GLN A 304 2.14 -7.83 0.39
C GLN A 304 2.42 -6.64 1.33
N ALA A 305 1.67 -6.52 2.44
CA ALA A 305 1.90 -5.48 3.43
C ALA A 305 3.27 -5.64 4.14
N ILE A 306 3.66 -6.89 4.45
CA ILE A 306 4.99 -7.21 4.98
C ILE A 306 6.08 -6.84 3.96
N LEU A 307 5.93 -7.27 2.71
CA LEU A 307 6.88 -6.94 1.64
C LEU A 307 7.05 -5.42 1.51
N TRP A 308 5.95 -4.67 1.54
CA TRP A 308 5.98 -3.21 1.50
C TRP A 308 6.74 -2.60 2.68
N LEU A 309 6.54 -3.10 3.90
CA LEU A 309 7.29 -2.64 5.08
C LEU A 309 8.79 -2.88 4.91
N ILE A 310 9.20 -4.05 4.40
CA ILE A 310 10.61 -4.37 4.14
C ILE A 310 11.20 -3.42 3.10
N GLU A 311 10.50 -3.21 1.98
CA GLU A 311 10.94 -2.25 0.94
C GLU A 311 11.08 -0.83 1.49
N ASN A 312 10.13 -0.41 2.33
CA ASN A 312 10.15 0.88 2.98
C ASN A 312 11.35 1.01 3.93
N GLY A 313 11.63 -0.02 4.74
CA GLY A 313 12.81 -0.11 5.60
C GLY A 313 14.12 -0.02 4.83
N LEU A 314 14.26 -0.79 3.74
CA LEU A 314 15.45 -0.78 2.87
C LEU A 314 15.69 0.60 2.23
N ARG A 315 14.63 1.28 1.78
CA ARG A 315 14.73 2.66 1.29
C ARG A 315 15.16 3.62 2.40
N GLY A 316 14.70 3.41 3.63
CA GLY A 316 15.14 4.16 4.81
C GLY A 316 16.64 3.99 5.08
N LEU A 317 17.13 2.75 5.06
CA LEU A 317 18.56 2.45 5.23
C LEU A 317 19.44 3.10 4.16
N ALA A 318 19.02 3.04 2.89
CA ALA A 318 19.78 3.66 1.80
C ALA A 318 19.90 5.18 1.96
N GLN A 319 18.87 5.85 2.52
CA GLN A 319 18.93 7.27 2.85
C GLN A 319 19.84 7.53 4.06
N LEU A 320 19.66 6.75 5.14
CA LEU A 320 20.47 6.85 6.35
C LEU A 320 21.96 6.64 6.10
N GLN A 321 22.31 5.72 5.22
CA GLN A 321 23.71 5.48 4.87
C GLN A 321 24.37 6.75 4.34
N ARG A 322 23.70 7.49 3.44
CA ARG A 322 24.20 8.77 2.91
C ARG A 322 24.33 9.83 3.99
N GLU A 323 23.37 9.89 4.91
CA GLU A 323 23.41 10.83 6.03
C GLU A 323 24.56 10.49 7.00
N LEU A 324 24.78 9.21 7.31
CA LEU A 324 25.86 8.74 8.18
C LEU A 324 27.26 9.01 7.58
N GLU A 325 27.40 8.99 6.26
CA GLU A 325 28.64 9.34 5.55
C GLU A 325 28.98 10.84 5.65
N GLN A 326 27.97 11.70 5.82
CA GLN A 326 28.12 13.16 5.91
C GLN A 326 28.32 13.66 7.34
N ASN A 327 27.99 12.83 8.35
CA ASN A 327 28.04 13.20 9.76
C ASN A 327 29.30 12.67 10.46
N SER A 328 29.77 13.37 11.49
CA SER A 328 30.94 12.97 12.27
C SER A 328 30.77 13.24 13.76
N GLY A 329 31.68 12.71 14.59
CA GLY A 329 31.70 12.98 16.03
C GLY A 329 30.46 12.46 16.78
N ALA A 330 29.93 13.30 17.68
CA ALA A 330 28.85 12.92 18.60
C ALA A 330 27.52 12.62 17.88
N GLU A 331 27.21 13.34 16.81
CA GLU A 331 26.00 13.14 16.01
C GLU A 331 25.99 11.77 15.33
N LEU A 332 27.11 11.36 14.77
CA LEU A 332 27.27 10.04 14.17
C LEU A 332 27.04 8.91 15.20
N ASN A 333 27.53 9.07 16.42
CA ASN A 333 27.33 8.08 17.49
C ASN A 333 25.87 7.99 17.92
N GLU A 334 25.17 9.13 18.00
CA GLU A 334 23.75 9.18 18.30
C GLU A 334 22.90 8.52 17.20
N LEU A 335 23.21 8.80 15.93
CA LEU A 335 22.55 8.16 14.80
C LEU A 335 22.72 6.63 14.81
N ARG A 336 23.93 6.13 15.12
CA ARG A 336 24.16 4.68 15.27
C ARG A 336 23.36 4.09 16.42
N ARG A 337 23.29 4.77 17.56
CA ARG A 337 22.51 4.33 18.73
C ARG A 337 21.03 4.20 18.37
N LEU A 338 20.46 5.21 17.71
CA LEU A 338 19.07 5.20 17.27
C LEU A 338 18.81 4.14 16.20
N LEU A 339 19.74 3.93 15.25
CA LEU A 339 19.64 2.86 14.27
C LEU A 339 19.66 1.48 14.93
N LEU A 340 20.47 1.26 15.96
CA LEU A 340 20.47 0.02 16.74
C LEU A 340 19.14 -0.18 17.49
N SER A 341 18.53 0.88 18.02
CA SER A 341 17.18 0.79 18.60
C SER A 341 16.14 0.42 17.55
N ALA A 342 16.19 1.05 16.36
CA ALA A 342 15.31 0.73 15.25
C ALA A 342 15.52 -0.70 14.73
N SER A 343 16.76 -1.19 14.68
CA SER A 343 17.06 -2.56 14.24
C SER A 343 16.45 -3.61 15.15
N ASN A 344 16.24 -3.26 16.42
CA ASN A 344 15.63 -4.13 17.41
C ASN A 344 14.10 -3.92 17.51
N GLY A 345 13.51 -3.07 16.66
CA GLY A 345 12.08 -2.78 16.70
C GLY A 345 11.64 -2.05 17.96
N ILE A 346 12.54 -1.29 18.59
CA ILE A 346 12.30 -0.55 19.84
C ILE A 346 12.72 0.92 19.71
N LEU A 347 12.63 1.49 18.51
CA LEU A 347 12.81 2.93 18.36
C LEU A 347 11.73 3.63 19.23
N PRO A 348 12.12 4.54 20.15
CA PRO A 348 11.16 5.29 20.97
C PRO A 348 10.13 5.99 20.09
N ASP A 349 8.99 6.39 20.64
CA ASP A 349 8.09 7.25 19.89
C ASP A 349 8.64 8.68 19.77
N TYR A 350 8.24 9.38 18.71
CA TYR A 350 8.73 10.72 18.45
C TYR A 350 8.09 11.72 19.41
N GLU A 351 8.94 12.38 20.19
CA GLU A 351 8.56 13.54 20.98
C GLU A 351 9.32 14.77 20.48
N ARG A 352 8.59 15.85 20.19
CA ARG A 352 9.14 17.09 19.61
C ARG A 352 10.28 17.70 20.46
N ASN A 353 10.28 17.46 21.76
CA ASN A 353 11.28 17.98 22.70
C ASN A 353 12.49 17.04 22.88
N VAL A 354 12.39 15.78 22.44
CA VAL A 354 13.42 14.75 22.66
C VAL A 354 14.34 14.64 21.46
N VAL A 355 13.79 14.68 20.24
CA VAL A 355 14.58 14.57 19.01
C VAL A 355 15.02 15.95 18.56
N LYS A 356 16.34 16.18 18.52
CA LYS A 356 16.92 17.41 17.97
C LYS A 356 16.38 17.66 16.57
N SER A 357 15.98 18.89 16.26
CA SER A 357 15.40 19.26 14.96
C SER A 357 16.28 18.84 13.78
N GLY A 358 17.60 18.91 13.92
CA GLY A 358 18.57 18.46 12.90
C GLY A 358 18.55 16.95 12.61
N LEU A 359 18.09 16.13 13.56
CA LEU A 359 18.04 14.66 13.43
C LEU A 359 16.69 14.13 12.95
N LEU A 360 15.69 15.00 12.75
CA LEU A 360 14.33 14.57 12.47
C LEU A 360 14.20 13.77 11.16
N LEU A 361 14.97 14.13 10.14
CA LEU A 361 14.95 13.39 8.87
C LEU A 361 15.55 11.99 9.03
N SER A 362 16.72 11.88 9.66
CA SER A 362 17.32 10.60 9.99
C SER A 362 16.41 9.75 10.85
N TYR A 363 15.79 10.34 11.86
CA TYR A 363 14.83 9.66 12.72
C TYR A 363 13.61 9.17 11.93
N ALA A 364 13.10 9.96 10.98
CA ALA A 364 12.03 9.55 10.08
C ALA A 364 12.43 8.35 9.21
N GLN A 365 13.67 8.30 8.73
CA GLN A 365 14.19 7.12 8.02
C GLN A 365 14.32 5.91 8.94
N MET A 366 14.82 6.09 10.17
CA MET A 366 14.93 5.02 11.17
C MET A 366 13.57 4.45 11.55
N ARG A 367 12.52 5.27 11.58
CA ARG A 367 11.16 4.77 11.84
C ARG A 367 10.68 3.79 10.76
N ARG A 368 11.12 3.95 9.51
CA ARG A 368 10.82 2.97 8.44
C ARG A 368 11.48 1.62 8.73
N VAL A 369 12.73 1.65 9.21
CA VAL A 369 13.48 0.46 9.63
C VAL A 369 12.83 -0.19 10.84
N ASP A 370 12.50 0.59 11.87
CA ASP A 370 11.83 0.14 13.09
C ASP A 370 10.53 -0.60 12.80
N ARG A 371 9.68 -0.04 11.92
CA ARG A 371 8.42 -0.69 11.53
C ARG A 371 8.64 -2.01 10.78
N ALA A 372 9.63 -2.05 9.89
CA ALA A 372 10.00 -3.29 9.20
C ALA A 372 10.53 -4.34 10.19
N MET A 373 11.35 -3.95 11.16
CA MET A 373 11.89 -4.86 12.18
C MET A 373 10.84 -5.31 13.20
N LYS A 374 9.86 -4.46 13.55
CA LYS A 374 8.68 -4.88 14.32
C LYS A 374 7.87 -5.93 13.58
N ALA A 375 7.63 -5.73 12.27
CA ALA A 375 6.97 -6.73 11.44
C ALA A 375 7.78 -8.03 11.37
N PHE A 376 9.11 -7.97 11.33
CA PHE A 376 9.97 -9.15 11.42
C PHE A 376 9.84 -9.88 12.77
N GLY A 377 9.79 -9.14 13.87
CA GLY A 377 9.57 -9.70 15.21
C GLY A 377 8.25 -10.46 15.27
N SER A 378 7.16 -9.86 14.80
CA SER A 378 5.86 -10.53 14.70
C SER A 378 5.85 -11.71 13.72
N TRP A 379 6.65 -11.64 12.64
CA TRP A 379 6.78 -12.68 11.64
C TRP A 379 7.46 -13.95 12.19
N THR A 380 8.48 -13.78 13.04
CA THR A 380 9.30 -14.87 13.61
C THR A 380 8.84 -15.39 14.96
N THR A 381 8.00 -14.65 15.68
CA THR A 381 7.47 -15.09 16.98
C THR A 381 6.60 -16.32 16.79
N LYS A 382 7.03 -17.45 17.36
CA LYS A 382 6.19 -18.65 17.47
C LYS A 382 5.03 -18.34 18.40
N ARG A 383 3.82 -18.76 18.03
CA ARG A 383 2.72 -18.82 19.00
C ARG A 383 3.12 -19.82 20.07
N GLU A 384 3.56 -19.34 21.23
CA GLU A 384 3.53 -20.16 22.43
C GLU A 384 2.06 -20.46 22.70
N ASN A 385 1.70 -21.75 22.68
CA ASN A 385 0.33 -22.25 22.65
C ASN A 385 -0.61 -21.48 23.61
N GLN A 386 -1.57 -20.75 23.04
CA GLN A 386 -2.81 -20.34 23.70
C GLN A 386 -3.87 -21.41 23.51
#